data_AF-A0A1H1E0Q6-F1
#
_entry.id   AF-A0A1H1E0Q6-F1
#
_cell.length_a   1.000
_cell.length_b   1.000
_cell.length_c   1.000
_cell.angle_alpha   90.00
_cell.angle_beta   90.00
_cell.angle_gamma   90.00
#
_symmetry.space_group_name_H-M   'P 1'
#
loop_
_entity.id
_entity.type
_entity.pdbx_description
1 polymer ?
#
loop_
_entity_poly.entity_id
_entity_poly.type
_entity_poly.pdbx_seq_one_letter_code
_entity_poly.pdbx_strand_id
1 'polypeptide(L)'
;MKKLWFLFWLLVLVLFVAACSHTQEPKTTTEAVISQLSKEEFDNVGTTGLNNPKKDDFLKFTFNFEVEHAANITRKVEFPKRKSWKEAVNSIDDKDRFWFGEGYEENSDGENFARYKSEFVFYSKGLNEEEIRKAFNSITLKLYLDIEEGETFEKEYQVSDLVKFNNNQSS
;
A
#
# COMPACT_ATOMS: atom_id res chain seq x y z
N MET A 1 7.28 -19.23 -59.39
CA MET A 1 8.05 -18.15 -58.72
C MET A 1 7.18 -17.11 -58.01
N LYS A 2 6.10 -16.58 -58.61
CA LYS A 2 5.21 -15.59 -57.96
C LYS A 2 4.55 -16.06 -56.63
N LYS A 3 4.22 -17.35 -56.50
CA LYS A 3 3.62 -17.92 -55.28
C LYS A 3 4.60 -18.03 -54.10
N LEU A 4 5.89 -18.26 -54.37
CA LEU A 4 6.93 -18.26 -53.33
C LEU A 4 7.24 -16.85 -52.83
N TRP A 5 7.16 -15.86 -53.72
CA TRP A 5 7.35 -14.45 -53.38
C TRP A 5 6.22 -13.92 -52.48
N PHE A 6 4.97 -14.32 -52.73
CA PHE A 6 3.84 -14.00 -51.85
C PHE A 6 3.98 -14.61 -50.44
N LEU A 7 4.46 -15.86 -50.34
CA LEU A 7 4.72 -16.51 -49.05
C LEU A 7 5.83 -15.81 -48.25
N PHE A 8 6.88 -15.34 -48.93
CA PHE A 8 7.96 -14.58 -48.30
C PHE A 8 7.48 -13.22 -47.78
N TRP A 9 6.64 -12.51 -48.54
CA TRP A 9 6.04 -11.25 -48.11
C TRP A 9 5.07 -11.42 -46.93
N LEU A 10 4.30 -12.52 -46.91
CA LEU A 10 3.42 -12.85 -45.79
C LEU A 10 4.21 -13.14 -44.51
N LEU A 11 5.34 -13.85 -44.62
CA LEU A 11 6.21 -14.19 -43.47
C LEU A 11 6.87 -12.94 -42.87
N VAL A 12 7.31 -12.00 -43.71
CA VAL A 12 7.88 -10.71 -43.26
C VAL A 12 6.83 -9.87 -42.54
N LEU A 13 5.58 -9.87 -43.01
CA LEU A 13 4.50 -9.12 -42.36
C LEU A 13 4.14 -9.69 -40.98
N VAL A 14 4.22 -11.01 -40.80
CA VAL A 14 4.01 -11.68 -39.50
C VAL A 14 5.13 -11.37 -38.50
N LEU A 15 6.38 -11.18 -38.96
CA LEU A 15 7.50 -10.82 -38.10
C LEU A 15 7.40 -9.37 -37.56
N PHE A 16 6.71 -8.47 -38.25
CA PHE A 16 6.49 -7.10 -37.76
C PHE A 16 5.39 -6.99 -36.70
N VAL A 17 4.47 -7.96 -36.59
CA VAL A 17 3.40 -7.95 -35.56
C VAL A 17 3.85 -8.57 -34.24
N ALA A 18 5.00 -9.26 -34.21
CA ALA A 18 5.56 -9.84 -32.98
C ALA A 18 6.39 -8.84 -32.16
N ALA A 19 6.62 -7.62 -32.69
CA ALA A 19 7.28 -6.53 -31.96
C ALA A 19 6.27 -5.67 -31.16
N CYS A 20 5.18 -6.29 -30.68
CA CYS A 20 4.31 -5.65 -29.70
C CYS A 20 5.11 -5.33 -28.44
N SER A 21 4.97 -4.09 -28.01
CA SER A 21 5.64 -3.37 -26.94
C SER A 21 5.86 -4.21 -25.68
N HIS A 22 7.13 -4.35 -25.30
CA HIS A 22 7.47 -4.67 -23.91
C HIS A 22 7.29 -3.40 -23.07
N THR A 23 6.04 -3.06 -22.75
CA THR A 23 5.76 -2.09 -21.69
C THR A 23 6.27 -2.71 -20.38
N GLN A 24 7.35 -2.17 -19.82
CA GLN A 24 7.85 -2.65 -18.54
C GLN A 24 6.83 -2.31 -17.46
N GLU A 25 6.16 -3.34 -16.92
CA GLU A 25 5.24 -3.16 -15.81
C GLU A 25 5.95 -2.51 -14.62
N PRO A 26 5.30 -1.58 -13.91
CA PRO A 26 5.85 -0.99 -12.70
C PRO A 26 6.09 -2.07 -11.65
N LYS A 27 7.17 -1.93 -10.90
CA LYS A 27 7.40 -2.77 -9.73
C LYS A 27 6.78 -2.10 -8.53
N THR A 28 5.74 -2.72 -7.96
CA THR A 28 5.08 -2.23 -6.74
C THR A 28 5.32 -3.17 -5.57
N THR A 29 5.75 -2.62 -4.44
CA THR A 29 5.84 -3.34 -3.16
C THR A 29 4.80 -2.76 -2.21
N THR A 30 4.05 -3.62 -1.53
CA THR A 30 3.05 -3.16 -0.55
C THR A 30 3.03 -4.07 0.66
N GLU A 31 3.01 -3.46 1.83
CA GLU A 31 2.96 -4.14 3.12
C GLU A 31 1.97 -3.43 4.04
N ALA A 32 1.09 -4.19 4.68
CA ALA A 32 0.19 -3.70 5.72
C ALA A 32 0.22 -4.70 6.88
N VAL A 33 0.82 -4.32 8.00
CA VAL A 33 1.05 -5.23 9.13
C VAL A 33 0.47 -4.64 10.41
N ILE A 34 -0.20 -5.48 11.18
CA ILE A 34 -0.62 -5.20 12.54
C ILE A 34 0.16 -6.10 13.47
N SER A 35 0.82 -5.51 14.47
CA SER A 35 1.65 -6.24 15.41
C SER A 35 1.47 -5.73 16.83
N GLN A 36 1.89 -6.56 17.78
CA GLN A 36 2.06 -6.09 19.15
C GLN A 36 3.24 -5.13 19.26
N LEU A 37 3.13 -4.23 20.24
CA LEU A 37 4.24 -3.39 20.63
C LEU A 37 5.35 -4.21 21.28
N SER A 38 6.58 -3.82 20.99
CA SER A 38 7.72 -4.18 21.82
C SER A 38 7.57 -3.57 23.22
N LYS A 39 8.35 -4.05 24.17
CA LYS A 39 8.37 -3.47 25.52
C LYS A 39 8.80 -2.00 25.48
N GLU A 40 9.86 -1.70 24.73
CA GLU A 40 10.40 -0.35 24.59
C GLU A 40 9.41 0.61 23.93
N GLU A 41 8.67 0.15 22.92
CA GLU A 41 7.62 0.96 22.30
C GLU A 41 6.51 1.28 23.31
N PHE A 42 6.07 0.28 24.09
CA PHE A 42 5.03 0.48 25.09
C PHE A 42 5.43 1.42 26.22
N ASP A 43 6.68 1.35 26.67
CA ASP A 43 7.21 2.26 27.70
C ASP A 43 7.11 3.74 27.27
N ASN A 44 7.02 4.00 25.96
CA ASN A 44 6.87 5.34 25.37
C ASN A 44 5.42 5.73 24.98
N VAL A 45 4.44 4.84 25.12
CA VAL A 45 3.07 5.06 24.60
C VAL A 45 2.34 6.21 25.28
N GLY A 46 2.66 6.49 26.54
CA GLY A 46 1.96 7.47 27.37
C GLY A 46 0.50 7.07 27.60
N THR A 47 0.16 6.59 28.80
CA THR A 47 -1.13 5.93 29.04
C THR A 47 -2.10 6.72 29.92
N THR A 48 -1.85 8.03 30.03
CA THR A 48 -2.67 8.95 30.83
C THR A 48 -4.14 8.91 30.40
N GLY A 49 -5.04 8.79 31.38
CA GLY A 49 -6.48 8.72 31.16
C GLY A 49 -7.05 7.31 30.99
N LEU A 50 -6.20 6.27 30.93
CA LEU A 50 -6.64 4.88 30.89
C LEU A 50 -6.55 4.23 32.28
N ASN A 51 -7.53 3.36 32.58
CA ASN A 51 -7.53 2.59 33.82
C ASN A 51 -6.75 1.28 33.63
N ASN A 52 -5.62 1.15 34.33
CA ASN A 52 -4.72 -0.02 34.32
C ASN A 52 -4.41 -0.56 32.90
N PRO A 53 -3.83 0.27 32.02
CA PRO A 53 -3.52 -0.08 30.64
C PRO A 53 -2.40 -1.11 30.57
N LYS A 54 -2.58 -2.15 29.73
CA LYS A 54 -1.57 -3.18 29.49
C LYS A 54 -0.97 -3.03 28.10
N LYS A 55 0.24 -3.56 27.90
CA LYS A 55 0.90 -3.61 26.58
C LYS A 55 -0.02 -4.18 25.49
N ASP A 56 -0.68 -5.29 25.79
CA ASP A 56 -1.54 -6.02 24.85
C ASP A 56 -2.86 -5.29 24.55
N ASP A 57 -3.17 -4.21 25.27
CA ASP A 57 -4.31 -3.34 24.97
C ASP A 57 -4.01 -2.40 23.77
N PHE A 58 -2.79 -2.43 23.24
CA PHE A 58 -2.34 -1.61 22.12
C PHE A 58 -1.77 -2.45 20.98
N LEU A 59 -2.00 -2.01 19.75
CA LEU A 59 -1.39 -2.57 18.55
C LEU A 59 -0.73 -1.46 17.75
N LYS A 60 0.31 -1.83 17.01
CA LYS A 60 0.94 -1.00 15.99
C LYS A 60 0.45 -1.44 14.63
N PHE A 61 0.06 -0.48 13.81
CA PHE A 61 -0.16 -0.65 12.39
C PHE A 61 0.99 -0.01 11.63
N THR A 62 1.54 -0.73 10.65
CA THR A 62 2.57 -0.25 9.72
C THR A 62 2.09 -0.51 8.30
N PHE A 63 2.04 0.54 7.48
CA PHE A 63 1.77 0.46 6.05
C PHE A 63 2.97 1.03 5.28
N ASN A 64 3.48 0.25 4.33
CA ASN A 64 4.52 0.66 3.40
C ASN A 64 4.02 0.45 1.98
N PHE A 65 4.16 1.46 1.13
CA PHE A 65 3.93 1.36 -0.31
C PHE A 65 5.12 1.94 -1.05
N GLU A 66 5.65 1.16 -1.97
CA GLU A 66 6.73 1.58 -2.87
C GLU A 66 6.34 1.25 -4.31
N VAL A 67 6.72 2.15 -5.21
CA VAL A 67 6.56 1.95 -6.64
C VAL A 67 7.81 2.42 -7.36
N GLU A 68 8.30 1.62 -8.29
CA GLU A 68 9.39 1.93 -9.21
C GLU A 68 8.88 1.74 -10.64
N HIS A 69 9.25 2.65 -11.54
CA HIS A 69 8.83 2.61 -12.94
C HIS A 69 9.98 3.00 -13.89
N ALA A 70 9.75 2.80 -15.19
CA ALA A 70 10.66 3.26 -16.24
C ALA A 70 10.62 4.79 -16.39
N ALA A 71 11.68 5.37 -16.95
CA ALA A 71 11.83 6.83 -17.05
C ALA A 71 10.80 7.51 -17.98
N ASN A 72 10.21 6.77 -18.91
CA ASN A 72 9.18 7.25 -19.84
C ASN A 72 7.75 7.13 -19.29
N ILE A 73 7.60 6.89 -17.99
CA ILE A 73 6.31 6.75 -17.31
C ILE A 73 6.14 7.90 -16.34
N THR A 74 5.00 8.58 -16.42
CA THR A 74 4.58 9.57 -15.42
C THR A 74 3.73 8.88 -14.36
N ARG A 75 4.05 9.10 -13.09
CA ARG A 75 3.36 8.49 -11.96
C ARG A 75 2.53 9.51 -11.20
N LYS A 76 1.33 9.10 -10.79
CA LYS A 76 0.54 9.76 -9.74
C LYS A 76 0.08 8.72 -8.73
N VAL A 77 0.24 9.02 -7.44
CA VAL A 77 -0.24 8.18 -6.34
C VAL A 77 -1.20 9.00 -5.49
N GLU A 78 -2.39 8.46 -5.25
CA GLU A 78 -3.32 9.00 -4.28
C GLU A 78 -3.17 8.22 -2.99
N PHE A 79 -2.33 8.75 -2.09
CA PHE A 79 -2.07 8.15 -0.78
C PHE A 79 -3.09 8.65 0.27
N PRO A 80 -3.63 7.78 1.14
CA PRO A 80 -4.57 8.21 2.17
C PRO A 80 -3.95 9.21 3.16
N LYS A 81 -4.68 10.30 3.44
CA LYS A 81 -4.24 11.34 4.37
C LYS A 81 -4.20 10.81 5.81
N ARG A 82 -3.37 11.40 6.67
CA ARG A 82 -3.28 11.10 8.11
C ARG A 82 -4.65 11.02 8.81
N LYS A 83 -5.57 11.92 8.46
CA LYS A 83 -6.93 11.95 9.01
C LYS A 83 -7.72 10.67 8.72
N SER A 84 -7.60 10.13 7.51
CA SER A 84 -8.29 8.91 7.08
C SER A 84 -7.85 7.71 7.92
N TRP A 85 -6.55 7.56 8.18
CA TRP A 85 -6.03 6.50 9.05
C TRP A 85 -6.56 6.58 10.49
N LYS A 86 -6.63 7.80 11.05
CA LYS A 86 -7.23 8.02 12.37
C LYS A 86 -8.72 7.68 12.37
N GLU A 87 -9.46 8.14 11.36
CA GLU A 87 -10.90 7.88 11.24
C GLU A 87 -11.19 6.39 11.08
N ALA A 88 -10.37 5.65 10.32
CA ALA A 88 -10.53 4.21 10.14
C ALA A 88 -10.61 3.48 11.48
N VAL A 89 -9.61 3.63 12.35
CA VAL A 89 -9.59 2.92 13.65
C VAL A 89 -10.59 3.48 14.66
N ASN A 90 -10.91 4.78 14.60
CA ASN A 90 -11.90 5.36 15.49
C ASN A 90 -13.33 4.94 15.12
N SER A 91 -13.58 4.63 13.85
CA SER A 91 -14.90 4.23 13.35
C SER A 91 -15.33 2.80 13.72
N ILE A 92 -14.43 2.00 14.32
CA ILE A 92 -14.74 0.61 14.71
C ILE A 92 -15.91 0.54 15.69
N ASP A 93 -15.96 1.46 16.65
CA ASP A 93 -17.03 1.56 17.65
C ASP A 93 -17.29 3.00 18.13
N ASP A 94 -16.98 3.97 17.26
CA ASP A 94 -17.15 5.42 17.49
C ASP A 94 -16.40 5.96 18.73
N LYS A 95 -15.22 5.40 19.04
CA LYS A 95 -14.35 5.85 20.14
C LYS A 95 -13.02 6.39 19.62
N ASP A 96 -12.36 7.25 20.41
CA ASP A 96 -10.99 7.66 20.10
C ASP A 96 -10.01 6.51 20.42
N ARG A 97 -9.68 5.74 19.39
CA ARG A 97 -8.78 4.58 19.45
C ARG A 97 -7.39 4.90 18.93
N PHE A 98 -7.26 5.85 18.01
CA PHE A 98 -5.98 6.32 17.53
C PHE A 98 -5.19 6.96 18.67
N TRP A 99 -3.96 6.50 18.90
CA TRP A 99 -3.14 6.97 20.02
C TRP A 99 -2.12 8.00 19.54
N PHE A 100 -1.11 7.56 18.80
CA PHE A 100 -0.15 8.42 18.12
C PHE A 100 0.35 7.72 16.87
N GLY A 101 1.01 8.47 16.00
CA GLY A 101 1.61 7.94 14.81
C GLY A 101 2.12 9.02 13.89
N GLU A 102 2.84 8.57 12.88
CA GLU A 102 3.51 9.39 11.89
C GLU A 102 3.42 8.75 10.51
N GLY A 103 3.84 9.51 9.52
CA GLY A 103 3.91 9.04 8.15
C GLY A 103 5.00 9.78 7.40
N TYR A 104 5.44 9.19 6.31
CA TYR A 104 6.48 9.71 5.45
C TYR A 104 6.06 9.53 3.98
N GLU A 105 6.44 10.49 3.15
CA GLU A 105 6.21 10.49 1.72
C GLU A 105 7.49 10.95 1.00
N GLU A 106 7.96 10.14 0.07
CA GLU A 106 9.02 10.42 -0.90
C GLU A 106 8.41 10.33 -2.28
N ASN A 107 8.11 11.47 -2.87
CA ASN A 107 7.30 11.58 -4.08
C ASN A 107 7.75 12.79 -4.91
N SER A 108 9.03 12.81 -5.27
CA SER A 108 9.60 13.90 -6.05
C SER A 108 9.26 13.74 -7.53
N ASP A 109 8.85 14.84 -8.17
CA ASP A 109 8.69 14.87 -9.62
C ASP A 109 10.04 14.64 -10.31
N GLY A 110 10.06 13.76 -11.32
CA GLY A 110 11.28 13.41 -12.07
C GLY A 110 12.09 12.24 -11.50
N GLU A 111 11.75 11.77 -10.30
CA GLU A 111 12.23 10.48 -9.80
C GLU A 111 11.35 9.36 -10.36
N ASN A 112 11.99 8.24 -10.68
CA ASN A 112 11.30 7.06 -11.22
C ASN A 112 10.80 6.11 -10.13
N PHE A 113 10.69 6.60 -8.89
CA PHE A 113 10.18 5.86 -7.75
C PHE A 113 9.36 6.76 -6.83
N ALA A 114 8.61 6.14 -5.92
CA ALA A 114 8.06 6.80 -4.75
C ALA A 114 7.87 5.83 -3.59
N ARG A 115 7.96 6.37 -2.37
CA ARG A 115 7.77 5.62 -1.13
C ARG A 115 6.80 6.34 -0.21
N TYR A 116 5.93 5.57 0.41
CA TYR A 116 4.95 6.07 1.37
C TYR A 116 4.91 5.16 2.57
N LYS A 117 4.90 5.76 3.75
CA LYS A 117 4.80 5.07 5.03
C LYS A 117 3.71 5.70 5.88
N SER A 118 2.90 4.86 6.52
CA SER A 118 2.04 5.26 7.63
C SER A 118 2.25 4.29 8.79
N GLU A 119 2.62 4.79 9.96
CA GLU A 119 2.86 3.98 11.15
C GLU A 119 2.19 4.62 12.36
N PHE A 120 1.37 3.86 13.06
CA PHE A 120 0.66 4.38 14.22
C PHE A 120 0.31 3.29 15.24
N VAL A 121 0.14 3.73 16.47
CA VAL A 121 -0.35 2.94 17.60
C VAL A 121 -1.80 3.27 17.86
N PHE A 122 -2.60 2.24 18.14
CA PHE A 122 -4.00 2.40 18.51
C PHE A 122 -4.39 1.47 19.65
N TYR A 123 -5.39 1.89 20.43
CA TYR A 123 -5.96 1.14 21.54
C TYR A 123 -6.92 0.07 21.02
N SER A 124 -6.48 -1.19 21.09
CA SER A 124 -7.13 -2.36 20.50
C SER A 124 -7.96 -3.16 21.50
N LYS A 125 -7.93 -2.80 22.79
CA LYS A 125 -8.64 -3.56 23.83
C LYS A 125 -10.11 -3.80 23.46
N GLY A 126 -10.49 -5.07 23.56
CA GLY A 126 -11.85 -5.54 23.28
C GLY A 126 -12.18 -5.67 21.80
N LEU A 127 -11.23 -5.45 20.90
CA LEU A 127 -11.40 -5.67 19.47
C LEU A 127 -10.82 -7.02 19.05
N ASN A 128 -11.45 -7.65 18.07
CA ASN A 128 -10.89 -8.82 17.39
C ASN A 128 -10.25 -8.45 16.03
N GLU A 129 -9.48 -9.38 15.46
CA GLU A 129 -8.75 -9.16 14.20
C GLU A 129 -9.69 -8.81 13.02
N GLU A 130 -10.90 -9.36 12.99
CA GLU A 130 -11.87 -9.10 11.91
C GLU A 130 -12.41 -7.66 11.97
N GLU A 131 -12.76 -7.18 13.17
CA GLU A 131 -13.20 -5.80 13.40
C GLU A 131 -12.10 -4.81 13.02
N ILE A 132 -10.87 -5.09 13.46
CA ILE A 132 -9.70 -4.27 13.14
C ILE A 132 -9.47 -4.26 11.62
N ARG A 133 -9.52 -5.41 10.95
CA ARG A 133 -9.35 -5.50 9.49
C ARG A 133 -10.41 -4.68 8.75
N LYS A 134 -11.69 -4.81 9.15
CA LYS A 134 -12.81 -4.09 8.54
C LYS A 134 -12.68 -2.57 8.67
N ALA A 135 -12.04 -2.06 9.72
CA ALA A 135 -11.75 -0.64 9.89
C ALA A 135 -11.05 -0.03 8.66
N PHE A 136 -10.19 -0.82 8.01
CA PHE A 136 -9.41 -0.41 6.84
C PHE A 136 -10.15 -0.60 5.49
N ASN A 137 -11.42 -1.01 5.49
CA ASN A 137 -12.25 -1.04 4.28
C ASN A 137 -12.50 0.36 3.70
N SER A 138 -12.34 1.40 4.51
CA SER A 138 -12.46 2.80 4.07
C SER A 138 -11.16 3.34 3.46
N ILE A 139 -10.07 2.57 3.51
CA ILE A 139 -8.74 3.03 3.12
C ILE A 139 -8.28 2.36 1.83
N THR A 140 -8.10 3.21 0.83
CA THR A 140 -7.77 2.81 -0.54
C THR A 140 -6.59 3.65 -1.02
N LEU A 141 -5.57 2.99 -1.57
CA LEU A 141 -4.47 3.64 -2.28
C LEU A 141 -4.65 3.45 -3.77
N LYS A 142 -4.47 4.52 -4.55
CA LYS A 142 -4.59 4.46 -6.01
C LYS A 142 -3.27 4.83 -6.67
N LEU A 143 -2.84 4.00 -7.59
CA LEU A 143 -1.69 4.21 -8.45
C LEU A 143 -2.17 4.45 -9.87
N TYR A 144 -1.74 5.58 -10.44
CA TYR A 144 -1.94 5.95 -11.83
C TYR A 144 -0.58 6.06 -12.49
N LEU A 145 -0.43 5.42 -13.65
CA LEU A 145 0.75 5.52 -14.49
C LEU A 145 0.33 5.87 -15.91
N ASP A 146 0.99 6.87 -16.47
CA ASP A 146 0.80 7.30 -17.86
C ASP A 146 2.08 6.99 -18.64
N ILE A 147 1.96 6.14 -19.65
CA ILE A 147 3.05 5.74 -20.53
C ILE A 147 2.96 6.63 -21.77
N GLU A 148 4.07 7.24 -22.19
CA GLU A 148 4.14 8.22 -23.31
C GLU A 148 3.48 7.76 -24.64
N GLU A 149 3.16 6.48 -24.80
CA GLU A 149 2.42 5.90 -25.93
C GLU A 149 0.89 5.99 -25.79
N GLY A 150 0.37 6.67 -24.77
CA GLY A 150 -1.05 6.88 -24.52
C GLY A 150 -1.74 5.72 -23.76
N GLU A 151 -0.97 4.75 -23.28
CA GLU A 151 -1.46 3.68 -22.41
C GLU A 151 -1.45 4.17 -20.95
N THR A 152 -2.61 4.11 -20.29
CA THR A 152 -2.72 4.42 -18.86
C THR A 152 -2.95 3.15 -18.06
N PHE A 153 -2.20 2.98 -16.98
CA PHE A 153 -2.38 1.91 -16.02
C PHE A 153 -2.91 2.47 -14.70
N GLU A 154 -4.02 1.93 -14.23
CA GLU A 154 -4.61 2.24 -12.92
C GLU A 154 -4.63 0.99 -12.06
N LYS A 155 -4.19 1.12 -10.81
CA LYS A 155 -4.27 0.04 -9.82
C LYS A 155 -4.73 0.57 -8.48
N GLU A 156 -5.71 -0.13 -7.92
CA GLU A 156 -6.29 0.19 -6.63
C GLU A 156 -5.89 -0.87 -5.60
N TYR A 157 -5.52 -0.42 -4.41
CA TYR A 157 -5.11 -1.25 -3.28
C TYR A 157 -6.04 -0.97 -2.10
N GLN A 158 -6.95 -1.90 -1.84
CA GLN A 158 -7.78 -1.87 -0.64
C GLN A 158 -6.94 -2.35 0.56
N VAL A 159 -6.73 -1.50 1.55
CA VAL A 159 -5.78 -1.81 2.63
C VAL A 159 -6.23 -3.01 3.47
N SER A 160 -7.53 -3.18 3.71
CA SER A 160 -8.06 -4.31 4.48
C SER A 160 -7.73 -5.68 3.89
N ASP A 161 -7.60 -5.78 2.56
CA ASP A 161 -7.21 -7.00 1.87
C ASP A 161 -5.71 -7.32 2.06
N LEU A 162 -4.91 -6.30 2.37
CA LEU A 162 -3.46 -6.40 2.53
C LEU A 162 -3.04 -6.67 3.98
N VAL A 163 -3.90 -6.37 4.96
CA VAL A 163 -3.57 -6.46 6.39
C VAL A 163 -3.13 -7.87 6.77
N LYS A 164 -1.99 -7.98 7.45
CA LYS A 164 -1.51 -9.22 8.07
C LYS A 164 -1.28 -8.98 9.55
N PHE A 165 -1.77 -9.90 10.38
CA PHE A 165 -1.49 -9.87 11.82
C PHE A 165 -0.21 -10.65 12.07
N ASN A 166 0.81 -9.98 12.59
CA ASN A 166 2.05 -10.60 12.99
C ASN A 166 2.02 -10.90 14.49
N ASN A 167 1.61 -12.12 14.81
CA ASN A 167 1.57 -12.64 16.16
C ASN A 167 2.98 -13.12 16.55
N ASN A 168 3.90 -12.18 16.81
CA ASN A 168 5.14 -12.52 17.49
C ASN A 168 4.82 -12.92 18.94
N GLN A 169 4.51 -14.21 19.15
CA GLN A 169 4.54 -14.81 20.48
C GLN A 169 6.00 -14.81 20.94
N SER A 170 6.37 -13.79 21.71
CA SER A 170 7.60 -13.80 22.47
C SER A 170 7.30 -14.58 23.75
N SER A 171 7.65 -15.86 23.73
CA SER A 171 7.68 -16.76 24.89
C SER A 171 8.48 -16.19 26.05
#